data_AF-A0A2N2INA2-F1
#
_entry.id   AF-A0A2N2INA2-F1
#
_cell.length_a   1.000
_cell.length_b   1.000
_cell.length_c   1.000
_cell.angle_alpha   90.00
_cell.angle_beta   90.00
_cell.angle_gamma   90.00
#
_symmetry.space_group_name_H-M   'P 1'
#
loop_
_entity.id
_entity.type
_entity.pdbx_description
1 polymer ?
#
loop_
_entity_poly.entity_id
_entity_poly.type
_entity_poly.pdbx_seq_one_letter_code
_entity_poly.pdbx_strand_id
1 'polypeptide(L)'
;MFLRALFRSLQSFFFSSQRTALEKYETFREVLRHDRAAHELLAEFEGVYYGKRHEEFCRIVRRYDQLARTVGEMIESLCRLSPGAHERLRIPFQSLDSQVKALFVPPAANGAPPFILPLHAITADTVEVGHKTRALAQLATRLHLPVPDGFAVTVNGFHHFLAGNGLRERIDDLLAELNIESLEDLQTVSGRLTALIAAAPVPADLAAAIVQAFADLSARRGRPVLVAVRSSALGEDEATSFAGQYRSVLHVGQGEILRAYKEVLASKYAPEALYYRSCHGLSDVETAMSVLVLEMIEAEASGV
;
A
#
# COMPACT_ATOMS: atom_id res chain seq x y z
N MET A 1 -64.57 -34.64 -16.33
CA MET A 1 -63.72 -34.11 -15.24
C MET A 1 -62.29 -34.66 -15.28
N PHE A 2 -62.10 -35.97 -15.52
CA PHE A 2 -60.77 -36.63 -15.60
C PHE A 2 -59.83 -36.13 -16.72
N LEU A 3 -60.33 -35.94 -17.95
CA LEU A 3 -59.52 -35.48 -19.09
C LEU A 3 -58.92 -34.07 -18.91
N ARG A 4 -59.62 -33.15 -18.22
CA ARG A 4 -59.10 -31.80 -17.90
C ARG A 4 -58.02 -31.83 -16.81
N ALA A 5 -58.11 -32.76 -15.86
CA ALA A 5 -57.10 -32.95 -14.83
C ALA A 5 -55.82 -33.58 -15.42
N LEU A 6 -55.97 -34.55 -16.33
CA LEU A 6 -54.87 -35.16 -17.08
C LEU A 6 -54.14 -34.14 -17.97
N PHE A 7 -54.88 -33.28 -18.69
CA PHE A 7 -54.28 -32.22 -19.51
C PHE A 7 -53.57 -31.15 -18.66
N ARG A 8 -54.11 -30.80 -17.48
CA ARG A 8 -53.41 -29.90 -16.54
C ARG A 8 -52.14 -30.52 -15.96
N SER A 9 -52.14 -31.81 -15.64
CA SER A 9 -50.94 -32.48 -15.12
C SER A 9 -49.90 -32.72 -16.22
N LEU A 10 -50.32 -33.00 -17.45
CA LEU A 10 -49.42 -33.10 -18.61
C LEU A 10 -48.85 -31.73 -18.98
N GLN A 11 -49.65 -30.65 -18.98
CA GLN A 11 -49.11 -29.30 -19.11
C GLN A 11 -48.13 -28.99 -17.97
N SER A 12 -48.47 -29.25 -16.71
CA SER A 12 -47.53 -28.97 -15.62
C SER A 12 -46.24 -29.77 -15.74
N PHE A 13 -46.30 -31.02 -16.22
CA PHE A 13 -45.13 -31.90 -16.39
C PHE A 13 -44.24 -31.53 -17.60
N PHE A 14 -44.86 -31.17 -18.74
CA PHE A 14 -44.14 -30.72 -19.94
C PHE A 14 -43.59 -29.29 -19.79
N PHE A 15 -44.33 -28.40 -19.13
CA PHE A 15 -43.85 -27.03 -18.86
C PHE A 15 -42.89 -26.97 -17.67
N SER A 16 -42.98 -27.89 -16.70
CA SER A 16 -41.96 -27.99 -15.62
C SER A 16 -40.64 -28.49 -16.18
N SER A 17 -40.64 -29.51 -17.06
CA SER A 17 -39.40 -30.02 -17.64
C SER A 17 -38.71 -29.02 -18.57
N GLN A 18 -39.47 -28.23 -19.35
CA GLN A 18 -38.93 -27.13 -20.14
C GLN A 18 -38.40 -25.98 -19.29
N ARG A 19 -39.08 -25.61 -18.20
CA ARG A 19 -38.57 -24.61 -17.23
C ARG A 19 -37.27 -25.08 -16.58
N THR A 20 -37.22 -26.33 -16.12
CA THR A 20 -36.01 -26.91 -15.52
C THR A 20 -34.86 -27.02 -16.53
N ALA A 21 -35.15 -27.32 -17.81
CA ALA A 21 -34.13 -27.34 -18.86
C ALA A 21 -33.60 -25.94 -19.18
N LEU A 22 -34.47 -24.93 -19.24
CA LEU A 22 -34.10 -23.52 -19.44
C LEU A 22 -33.29 -22.99 -18.26
N GLU A 23 -33.70 -23.27 -17.02
CA GLU A 23 -32.98 -22.90 -15.79
C GLU A 23 -31.57 -23.52 -15.75
N LYS A 24 -31.46 -24.80 -16.11
CA LYS A 24 -30.16 -25.48 -16.23
C LYS A 24 -29.30 -24.89 -17.35
N TYR A 25 -29.89 -24.56 -18.48
CA TYR A 25 -29.19 -23.92 -19.59
C TYR A 25 -28.65 -22.53 -19.20
N GLU A 26 -29.45 -21.69 -18.55
CA GLU A 26 -29.00 -20.37 -18.08
C GLU A 26 -27.91 -20.51 -17.01
N THR A 27 -28.06 -21.44 -16.06
CA THR A 27 -27.02 -21.71 -15.06
C THR A 27 -25.72 -22.21 -15.71
N PHE A 28 -25.81 -23.03 -16.76
CA PHE A 28 -24.63 -23.46 -17.53
C PHE A 28 -23.95 -22.29 -18.25
N ARG A 29 -24.73 -21.34 -18.80
CA ARG A 29 -24.17 -20.11 -19.37
C ARG A 29 -23.48 -19.24 -18.34
N GLU A 30 -24.00 -19.17 -17.11
CA GLU A 30 -23.33 -18.49 -15.99
C GLU A 30 -21.96 -19.13 -15.71
N VAL A 31 -21.89 -20.46 -15.63
CA VAL A 31 -20.62 -21.19 -15.45
C VAL A 31 -19.62 -20.81 -16.55
N LEU A 32 -20.01 -20.88 -17.83
CA LEU A 32 -19.13 -20.52 -18.94
C LEU A 32 -18.66 -19.06 -18.89
N ARG A 33 -19.52 -18.15 -18.41
CA ARG A 33 -19.17 -16.74 -18.24
C ARG A 33 -18.14 -16.57 -17.12
N HIS A 34 -18.31 -17.25 -15.99
CA HIS A 34 -17.34 -17.19 -14.89
C HIS A 34 -16.02 -17.86 -15.27
N ASP A 35 -16.05 -19.00 -15.97
CA ASP A 35 -14.86 -19.69 -16.49
C ASP A 35 -14.02 -18.79 -17.40
N ARG A 36 -14.68 -18.15 -18.39
CA ARG A 36 -14.02 -17.19 -19.28
C ARG A 36 -13.41 -16.02 -18.51
N ALA A 37 -14.15 -15.42 -17.58
CA ALA A 37 -13.66 -14.31 -16.78
C ALA A 37 -12.46 -14.69 -15.89
N ALA A 38 -12.48 -15.91 -15.32
CA ALA A 38 -11.36 -16.44 -14.55
C ALA A 38 -10.12 -16.66 -15.44
N HIS A 39 -10.29 -17.21 -16.64
CA HIS A 39 -9.20 -17.36 -17.61
C HIS A 39 -8.60 -16.03 -18.07
N GLU A 40 -9.43 -15.00 -18.30
CA GLU A 40 -8.96 -13.65 -18.63
C GLU A 40 -8.10 -13.07 -17.49
N LEU A 41 -8.52 -13.23 -16.23
CA LEU A 41 -7.73 -12.80 -15.06
C LEU A 41 -6.43 -13.59 -14.88
N LEU A 42 -6.45 -14.92 -15.13
CA LEU A 42 -5.24 -15.75 -15.07
C LEU A 42 -4.21 -15.34 -16.12
N ALA A 43 -4.65 -15.01 -17.34
CA ALA A 43 -3.77 -14.51 -18.40
C ALA A 43 -3.08 -13.20 -18.00
N GLU A 44 -3.77 -12.32 -17.27
CA GLU A 44 -3.18 -11.09 -16.74
C GLU A 44 -2.11 -11.39 -15.68
N PHE A 45 -2.36 -12.33 -14.76
CA PHE A 45 -1.36 -12.78 -13.78
C PHE A 45 -0.14 -13.43 -14.44
N GLU A 46 -0.32 -14.22 -15.50
CA GLU A 46 0.79 -14.76 -16.29
C GLU A 46 1.63 -13.64 -16.92
N GLY A 47 0.99 -12.56 -17.39
CA GLY A 47 1.68 -11.38 -17.90
C GLY A 47 2.62 -10.76 -16.86
N VAL A 48 2.15 -10.63 -15.61
CA VAL A 48 2.96 -10.14 -14.48
C VAL A 48 4.06 -11.13 -14.12
N TYR A 49 3.75 -12.42 -14.00
CA TYR A 49 4.71 -13.47 -13.60
C TYR A 49 5.90 -13.59 -14.55
N TYR A 50 5.66 -13.50 -15.87
CA TYR A 50 6.72 -13.54 -16.87
C TYR A 50 7.41 -12.19 -17.10
N GLY A 51 7.12 -11.17 -16.29
CA GLY A 51 7.71 -9.83 -16.39
C GLY A 51 7.34 -9.09 -17.69
N LYS A 52 6.26 -9.50 -18.36
CA LYS A 52 5.75 -8.83 -19.57
C LYS A 52 4.99 -7.55 -19.23
N ARG A 53 4.58 -7.42 -17.97
CA ARG A 53 3.84 -6.29 -17.43
C ARG A 53 4.30 -6.03 -16.01
N HIS A 54 4.46 -4.76 -15.65
CA HIS A 54 4.63 -4.36 -14.26
C HIS A 54 3.27 -3.87 -13.73
N GLU A 55 2.93 -4.24 -12.50
CA GLU A 55 1.70 -3.81 -11.85
C GLU A 55 1.94 -3.33 -10.42
N GLU A 56 1.11 -2.39 -9.99
CA GLU A 56 1.06 -1.97 -8.60
C GLU A 56 0.44 -3.09 -7.73
N PHE A 57 0.97 -3.28 -6.52
CA PHE A 57 0.62 -4.41 -5.66
C PHE A 57 -0.86 -4.44 -5.25
N CYS A 58 -1.47 -3.30 -4.90
CA CYS A 58 -2.90 -3.20 -4.57
C CYS A 58 -3.77 -3.59 -5.77
N ARG A 59 -3.31 -3.32 -7.00
CA ARG A 59 -4.00 -3.79 -8.22
C ARG A 59 -3.95 -5.32 -8.35
N ILE A 60 -2.82 -5.95 -8.05
CA ILE A 60 -2.66 -7.41 -7.99
C ILE A 60 -3.66 -8.01 -6.98
N VAL A 61 -3.72 -7.44 -5.77
CA VAL A 61 -4.66 -7.87 -4.71
C VAL A 61 -6.12 -7.74 -5.19
N ARG A 62 -6.51 -6.60 -5.78
CA ARG A 62 -7.87 -6.41 -6.31
C ARG A 62 -8.23 -7.39 -7.42
N ARG A 63 -7.31 -7.66 -8.35
CA ARG A 63 -7.51 -8.67 -9.41
C ARG A 63 -7.68 -10.06 -8.80
N TYR A 64 -6.94 -10.38 -7.73
CA TYR A 64 -7.06 -11.66 -7.05
C TYR A 64 -8.44 -11.78 -6.39
N ASP A 65 -8.91 -10.75 -5.69
CA ASP A 65 -10.24 -10.75 -5.11
C ASP A 65 -11.35 -10.88 -6.17
N GLN A 66 -11.13 -10.34 -7.38
CA GLN A 66 -12.02 -10.55 -8.51
C GLN A 66 -11.98 -12.01 -9.00
N LEU A 67 -10.80 -12.62 -9.09
CA LEU A 67 -10.63 -14.02 -9.47
C LEU A 67 -11.29 -14.95 -8.45
N ALA A 68 -11.03 -14.75 -7.15
CA ALA A 68 -11.61 -15.53 -6.08
C ALA A 68 -13.15 -15.44 -6.08
N ARG A 69 -13.72 -14.23 -6.22
CA ARG A 69 -15.17 -14.06 -6.36
C ARG A 69 -15.72 -14.79 -7.58
N THR A 70 -15.07 -14.66 -8.74
CA THR A 70 -15.48 -15.30 -9.98
C THR A 70 -15.49 -16.83 -9.86
N VAL A 71 -14.44 -17.41 -9.27
CA VAL A 71 -14.34 -18.86 -9.02
C VAL A 71 -15.38 -19.32 -7.99
N GLY A 72 -15.61 -18.53 -6.93
CA GLY A 72 -16.67 -18.81 -5.95
C GLY A 72 -18.06 -18.85 -6.58
N GLU A 73 -18.40 -17.84 -7.40
CA GLU A 73 -19.66 -17.77 -8.15
C GLU A 73 -19.80 -18.92 -9.16
N MET A 74 -18.69 -19.34 -9.79
CA MET A 74 -18.65 -20.52 -10.65
C MET A 74 -18.98 -21.80 -9.89
N ILE A 75 -18.39 -22.00 -8.71
CA ILE A 75 -18.67 -23.16 -7.83
C ILE A 75 -20.13 -23.18 -7.40
N GLU A 76 -20.69 -22.03 -7.03
CA GLU A 76 -22.12 -21.92 -6.69
C GLU A 76 -23.02 -22.24 -7.89
N SER A 77 -22.67 -21.75 -9.08
CA SER A 77 -23.40 -22.07 -10.32
C SER A 77 -23.33 -23.56 -10.66
N LEU A 78 -22.17 -24.21 -10.48
CA LEU A 78 -22.01 -25.66 -10.63
C LEU A 78 -22.87 -26.44 -9.63
N CYS A 79 -22.91 -26.00 -8.37
CA CYS A 79 -23.78 -26.61 -7.35
C CYS A 79 -25.27 -26.46 -7.68
N ARG A 80 -25.70 -25.33 -8.26
CA ARG A 80 -27.08 -25.15 -8.76
C ARG A 80 -27.38 -26.06 -9.95
N LEU A 81 -26.42 -26.23 -10.87
CA LEU A 81 -26.58 -27.05 -12.07
C LEU A 81 -26.75 -28.54 -11.72
N SER A 82 -25.97 -29.02 -10.74
CA SER A 82 -25.99 -30.40 -10.27
C SER A 82 -25.85 -30.45 -8.73
N PRO A 83 -26.98 -30.35 -8.00
CA PRO A 83 -26.99 -30.37 -6.54
C PRO A 83 -26.30 -31.63 -5.98
N GLY A 84 -25.44 -31.45 -4.98
CA GLY A 84 -24.67 -32.52 -4.34
C GLY A 84 -23.43 -33.01 -5.10
N ALA A 85 -23.29 -32.76 -6.41
CA ALA A 85 -22.16 -33.25 -7.19
C ALA A 85 -20.87 -32.43 -6.95
N HIS A 86 -21.00 -31.13 -6.73
CA HIS A 86 -19.86 -30.18 -6.71
C HIS A 86 -19.62 -29.51 -5.36
N GLU A 87 -20.39 -29.85 -4.31
CA GLU A 87 -20.25 -29.25 -2.98
C GLU A 87 -18.86 -29.45 -2.37
N ARG A 88 -18.18 -30.55 -2.74
CA ARG A 88 -16.82 -30.86 -2.31
C ARG A 88 -15.78 -29.84 -2.78
N LEU A 89 -16.07 -29.01 -3.78
CA LEU A 89 -15.15 -27.98 -4.28
C LEU A 89 -15.06 -26.76 -3.36
N ARG A 90 -16.07 -26.51 -2.51
CA ARG A 90 -16.10 -25.34 -1.62
C ARG A 90 -14.94 -25.35 -0.62
N ILE A 91 -14.65 -26.50 -0.01
CA ILE A 91 -13.62 -26.62 1.04
C ILE A 91 -12.21 -26.39 0.47
N PRO A 92 -11.76 -27.09 -0.60
CA PRO A 92 -10.47 -26.81 -1.22
C PRO A 92 -10.33 -25.37 -1.69
N PHE A 93 -11.40 -24.81 -2.30
CA PHE A 93 -11.39 -23.42 -2.74
C PHE A 93 -11.18 -22.44 -1.57
N GLN A 94 -11.94 -22.58 -0.49
CA GLN A 94 -11.80 -21.74 0.71
C GLN A 94 -10.41 -21.88 1.35
N SER A 95 -9.86 -23.09 1.38
CA SER A 95 -8.51 -23.34 1.89
C SER A 95 -7.44 -22.63 1.05
N LEU A 96 -7.54 -22.73 -0.29
CA LEU A 96 -6.62 -22.04 -1.21
C LEU A 96 -6.78 -20.52 -1.15
N ASP A 97 -8.01 -20.01 -1.14
CA ASP A 97 -8.30 -18.58 -1.01
C ASP A 97 -7.69 -18.01 0.28
N SER A 98 -7.83 -18.72 1.39
CA SER A 98 -7.24 -18.33 2.68
C SER A 98 -5.71 -18.33 2.63
N GLN A 99 -5.09 -19.35 2.02
CA GLN A 99 -3.64 -19.45 1.90
C GLN A 99 -3.06 -18.32 1.04
N VAL A 100 -3.68 -18.02 -0.10
CA VAL A 100 -3.19 -16.95 -0.98
C VAL A 100 -3.42 -15.58 -0.35
N LYS A 101 -4.60 -15.32 0.25
CA LYS A 101 -4.84 -14.06 0.96
C LYS A 101 -3.84 -13.83 2.10
N ALA A 102 -3.41 -14.89 2.78
CA ALA A 102 -2.39 -14.79 3.81
C ALA A 102 -1.03 -14.28 3.27
N LEU A 103 -0.72 -14.52 1.99
CA LEU A 103 0.50 -14.00 1.34
C LEU A 103 0.43 -12.49 1.08
N PHE A 104 -0.77 -11.92 1.00
CA PHE A 104 -0.97 -10.49 0.78
C PHE A 104 -1.13 -9.68 2.06
N VAL A 105 -1.23 -10.32 3.23
CA VAL A 105 -1.38 -9.62 4.51
C VAL A 105 -0.08 -8.86 4.80
N PRO A 106 -0.11 -7.51 4.80
CA PRO A 106 1.09 -6.75 5.11
C PRO A 106 1.50 -6.95 6.57
N PRO A 107 2.78 -6.77 6.91
CA PRO A 107 3.22 -6.76 8.30
C PRO A 107 2.42 -5.73 9.11
N ALA A 108 2.12 -6.08 10.37
CA ALA A 108 1.33 -5.23 11.24
C ALA A 108 1.99 -3.86 11.41
N ALA A 109 1.31 -2.81 10.95
CA ALA A 109 1.74 -1.43 11.12
C ALA A 109 1.63 -1.03 12.60
N ASN A 110 2.74 -0.70 13.23
CA ASN A 110 2.74 -0.17 14.59
C ASN A 110 2.57 1.36 14.54
N GLY A 111 1.41 1.87 14.95
CA GLY A 111 1.16 3.31 15.09
C GLY A 111 1.43 3.87 16.49
N ALA A 112 1.97 3.07 17.41
CA ALA A 112 2.23 3.51 18.79
C ALA A 112 3.60 4.23 18.91
N PRO A 113 3.80 5.08 19.93
CA PRO A 113 5.09 5.68 20.23
C PRO A 113 6.22 4.62 20.35
N PRO A 114 7.49 5.00 20.08
CA PRO A 114 7.99 6.36 19.94
C PRO A 114 7.76 6.95 18.53
N PHE A 115 7.28 8.20 18.47
CA PHE A 115 7.16 8.95 17.22
C PHE A 115 8.45 9.64 16.82
N ILE A 116 9.29 9.97 17.80
CA ILE A 116 10.56 10.66 17.62
C ILE A 116 11.66 9.81 18.22
N LEU A 117 12.74 9.65 17.47
CA LEU A 117 14.00 9.10 17.97
C LEU A 117 15.12 10.10 17.74
N PRO A 118 15.83 10.55 18.78
CA PRO A 118 16.99 11.40 18.59
C PRO A 118 18.11 10.60 17.93
N LEU A 119 18.93 11.25 17.10
CA LEU A 119 19.91 10.55 16.25
C LEU A 119 20.91 9.70 17.08
N HIS A 120 21.29 10.18 18.26
CA HIS A 120 22.21 9.47 19.16
C HIS A 120 21.62 8.20 19.81
N ALA A 121 20.29 8.04 19.82
CA ALA A 121 19.62 6.86 20.38
C ALA A 121 19.35 5.78 19.33
N ILE A 122 19.62 6.06 18.05
CA ILE A 122 19.38 5.13 16.95
C ILE A 122 20.58 4.19 16.83
N THR A 123 20.31 2.88 16.90
CA THR A 123 21.31 1.82 16.80
C THR A 123 21.14 1.02 15.50
N ALA A 124 21.98 0.02 15.29
CA ALA A 124 21.85 -0.89 14.15
C ALA A 124 20.54 -1.71 14.18
N ASP A 125 19.98 -1.93 15.36
CA ASP A 125 18.80 -2.78 15.57
C ASP A 125 17.50 -1.97 15.55
N THR A 126 17.58 -0.63 15.42
CA THR A 126 16.40 0.24 15.33
C THR A 126 15.68 0.01 13.99
N VAL A 127 14.49 -0.60 14.05
CA VAL A 127 13.66 -0.95 12.88
C VAL A 127 12.70 0.18 12.49
N GLU A 128 12.48 1.15 13.38
CA GLU A 128 11.49 2.20 13.23
C GLU A 128 11.96 3.38 12.34
N VAL A 129 13.16 3.27 11.77
CA VAL A 129 13.77 4.28 10.90
C VAL A 129 14.34 3.65 9.64
N GLY A 130 14.37 4.40 8.53
CA GLY A 130 14.95 3.91 7.29
C GLY A 130 16.48 3.81 7.30
N HIS A 131 17.02 3.15 6.27
CA HIS A 131 18.44 2.84 6.15
C HIS A 131 19.34 4.09 6.16
N LYS A 132 18.95 5.17 5.47
CA LYS A 132 19.72 6.44 5.46
C LYS A 132 19.92 7.01 6.85
N THR A 133 18.85 7.05 7.63
CA THR A 133 18.88 7.52 9.02
C THR A 133 19.75 6.62 9.89
N ARG A 134 19.58 5.30 9.78
CA ARG A 134 20.35 4.32 10.55
C ARG A 134 21.84 4.39 10.23
N ALA A 135 22.19 4.46 8.94
CA ALA A 135 23.56 4.59 8.49
C ALA A 135 24.20 5.87 9.05
N LEU A 136 23.50 7.01 8.97
CA LEU A 136 23.99 8.28 9.50
C LEU A 136 24.19 8.22 11.03
N ALA A 137 23.26 7.63 11.77
CA ALA A 137 23.38 7.45 13.21
C ALA A 137 24.60 6.57 13.58
N GLN A 138 24.89 5.54 12.79
CA GLN A 138 26.08 4.70 12.99
C GLN A 138 27.38 5.46 12.74
N LEU A 139 27.44 6.36 11.75
CA LEU A 139 28.61 7.21 11.53
C LEU A 139 28.90 8.08 12.76
N ALA A 140 27.85 8.62 13.38
CA ALA A 140 27.98 9.45 14.59
C ALA A 140 28.36 8.61 15.83
N THR A 141 27.70 7.47 16.04
CA THR A 141 27.79 6.71 17.30
C THR A 141 28.92 5.69 17.34
N ARG A 142 29.23 5.01 16.22
CA ARG A 142 30.28 3.98 16.14
C ARG A 142 31.61 4.51 15.64
N LEU A 143 31.58 5.41 14.66
CA LEU A 143 32.80 5.96 14.06
C LEU A 143 33.17 7.32 14.64
N HIS A 144 32.31 7.91 15.48
CA HIS A 144 32.52 9.22 16.10
C HIS A 144 32.86 10.33 15.09
N LEU A 145 32.32 10.22 13.87
CA LEU A 145 32.49 11.24 12.84
C LEU A 145 31.62 12.47 13.15
N PRO A 146 32.04 13.67 12.71
CA PRO A 146 31.27 14.88 12.91
C PRO A 146 30.01 14.85 12.04
N VAL A 147 28.90 14.46 12.64
CA VAL A 147 27.58 14.42 12.03
C VAL A 147 26.71 15.51 12.65
N PRO A 148 25.95 16.31 11.86
CA PRO A 148 25.01 17.28 12.41
C PRO A 148 24.00 16.62 13.36
N ASP A 149 23.65 17.31 14.45
CA ASP A 149 22.65 16.79 15.39
C ASP A 149 21.26 16.82 14.76
N GLY A 150 20.36 15.98 15.26
CA GLY A 150 19.04 15.81 14.69
C GLY A 150 18.21 14.72 15.34
N PHE A 151 17.08 14.43 14.70
CA PHE A 151 16.15 13.39 15.12
C PHE A 151 15.42 12.81 13.91
N ALA A 152 14.85 11.63 14.09
CA ALA A 152 13.99 10.98 13.12
C ALA A 152 12.54 11.02 13.60
N VAL A 153 11.62 11.37 12.71
CA VAL A 153 10.21 11.01 12.85
C VAL A 153 10.08 9.58 12.32
N THR A 154 9.69 8.67 13.21
CA THR A 154 9.69 7.23 12.95
C THR A 154 8.61 6.81 11.97
N VAL A 155 8.74 5.58 11.46
CA VAL A 155 7.67 4.92 10.70
C VAL A 155 6.40 4.76 11.52
N ASN A 156 6.50 4.66 12.85
CA ASN A 156 5.32 4.64 13.71
C ASN A 156 4.57 5.97 13.65
N GLY A 157 5.29 7.09 13.58
CA GLY A 157 4.70 8.42 13.34
C GLY A 157 3.97 8.47 11.99
N PHE A 158 4.54 7.87 10.94
CA PHE A 158 3.86 7.75 9.64
C PHE A 158 2.58 6.90 9.72
N HIS A 159 2.63 5.73 10.37
CA HIS A 159 1.44 4.89 10.55
C HIS A 159 0.37 5.58 11.38
N HIS A 160 0.76 6.28 12.45
CA HIS A 160 -0.15 7.10 13.26
C HIS A 160 -0.78 8.24 12.45
N PHE A 161 0.01 8.91 11.61
CA PHE A 161 -0.50 9.93 10.69
C PHE A 161 -1.55 9.37 9.72
N LEU A 162 -1.29 8.20 9.12
CA LEU A 162 -2.26 7.57 8.22
C LEU A 162 -3.52 7.11 8.97
N ALA A 163 -3.38 6.49 10.13
CA ALA A 163 -4.48 5.97 10.94
C ALA A 163 -5.37 7.09 11.49
N GLY A 164 -4.78 8.14 12.06
CA GLY A 164 -5.49 9.29 12.61
C GLY A 164 -6.31 10.07 11.58
N ASN A 165 -6.03 9.87 10.29
CA ASN A 165 -6.72 10.52 9.17
C ASN A 165 -7.56 9.54 8.31
N GLY A 166 -7.58 8.24 8.65
CA GLY A 166 -8.28 7.22 7.85
C GLY A 166 -7.81 7.15 6.40
N LEU A 167 -6.51 7.35 6.16
CA LEU A 167 -5.97 7.50 4.80
C LEU A 167 -5.65 6.17 4.11
N ARG A 168 -5.44 5.09 4.88
CA ARG A 168 -4.94 3.81 4.35
C ARG A 168 -5.85 3.28 3.24
N GLU A 169 -7.13 3.09 3.51
CA GLU A 169 -8.09 2.57 2.53
C GLU A 169 -8.16 3.44 1.27
N ARG A 170 -8.17 4.76 1.43
CA ARG A 170 -8.22 5.70 0.30
C ARG A 170 -6.95 5.67 -0.55
N ILE A 171 -5.79 5.47 0.08
CA ILE A 171 -4.51 5.33 -0.62
C ILE A 171 -4.50 4.02 -1.39
N ASP A 172 -4.87 2.91 -0.75
CA ASP A 172 -4.92 1.59 -1.36
C ASP A 172 -5.91 1.58 -2.55
N ASP A 173 -7.02 2.31 -2.42
CA ASP A 173 -8.00 2.42 -3.49
C ASP A 173 -7.47 3.14 -4.73
N LEU A 174 -6.76 4.25 -4.53
CA LEU A 174 -6.13 5.03 -5.59
C LEU A 174 -4.96 4.26 -6.24
N LEU A 175 -4.16 3.56 -5.44
CA LEU A 175 -3.05 2.74 -5.92
C LEU A 175 -3.55 1.57 -6.77
N ALA A 176 -4.67 0.96 -6.41
CA ALA A 176 -5.23 -0.12 -7.19
C ALA A 176 -5.92 0.33 -8.51
N GLU A 177 -6.19 1.64 -8.67
CA GLU A 177 -6.58 2.24 -9.95
C GLU A 177 -5.36 2.50 -10.86
N LEU A 178 -4.14 2.50 -10.31
CA LEU A 178 -2.93 2.88 -11.03
C LEU A 178 -2.58 1.89 -12.14
N ASN A 179 -2.43 2.42 -13.35
CA ASN A 179 -1.77 1.74 -14.46
C ASN A 179 -0.38 2.34 -14.66
N ILE A 180 0.66 1.63 -14.22
CA ILE A 180 2.01 2.17 -14.23
C ILE A 180 2.63 2.30 -15.63
N GLU A 181 2.01 1.66 -16.63
CA GLU A 181 2.40 1.77 -18.04
C GLU A 181 1.81 3.03 -18.71
N SER A 182 0.89 3.72 -18.01
CA SER A 182 0.24 4.95 -18.48
C SER A 182 0.79 6.15 -17.70
N LEU A 183 1.53 7.01 -18.40
CA LEU A 183 2.08 8.23 -17.80
C LEU A 183 0.96 9.17 -17.30
N GLU A 184 -0.17 9.21 -17.99
CA GLU A 184 -1.33 10.01 -17.60
C GLU A 184 -1.98 9.51 -16.30
N ASP A 185 -2.16 8.19 -16.17
CA ASP A 185 -2.71 7.58 -14.96
C ASP A 185 -1.74 7.80 -13.78
N LEU A 186 -0.44 7.63 -14.03
CA LEU A 186 0.60 7.87 -13.04
C LEU A 186 0.58 9.30 -12.51
N GLN A 187 0.51 10.30 -13.39
CA GLN A 187 0.42 11.70 -13.00
C GLN A 187 -0.88 12.00 -12.25
N THR A 188 -2.00 11.46 -12.72
CA THR A 188 -3.33 11.70 -12.13
C THR A 188 -3.43 11.10 -10.72
N VAL A 189 -3.07 9.82 -10.58
CA VAL A 189 -3.11 9.11 -9.29
C VAL A 189 -2.10 9.72 -8.31
N SER A 190 -0.87 10.02 -8.77
CA SER A 190 0.13 10.72 -7.97
C SER A 190 -0.37 12.07 -7.46
N GLY A 191 -0.98 12.89 -8.33
CA GLY A 191 -1.55 14.17 -7.95
C GLY A 191 -2.64 14.05 -6.89
N ARG A 192 -3.52 13.03 -7.01
CA ARG A 192 -4.57 12.75 -6.02
C ARG A 192 -3.98 12.30 -4.68
N LEU A 193 -2.98 11.41 -4.69
CA LEU A 193 -2.31 10.91 -3.49
C LEU A 193 -1.52 12.00 -2.76
N THR A 194 -0.74 12.80 -3.50
CA THR A 194 0.04 13.91 -2.92
C THR A 194 -0.88 14.97 -2.32
N ALA A 195 -1.97 15.33 -3.00
CA ALA A 195 -2.99 16.25 -2.48
C ALA A 195 -3.68 15.68 -1.23
N LEU A 196 -3.95 14.37 -1.19
CA LEU A 196 -4.55 13.69 -0.05
C LEU A 196 -3.65 13.80 1.20
N ILE A 197 -2.36 13.51 1.07
CA ILE A 197 -1.38 13.67 2.16
C ILE A 197 -1.23 15.14 2.56
N ALA A 198 -1.17 16.05 1.58
CA ALA A 198 -1.03 17.47 1.83
C ALA A 198 -2.25 18.11 2.50
N ALA A 199 -3.45 17.56 2.34
CA ALA A 199 -4.66 18.04 3.00
C ALA A 199 -4.82 17.52 4.44
N ALA A 200 -4.31 16.32 4.74
CA ALA A 200 -4.50 15.67 6.03
C ALA A 200 -3.77 16.38 7.19
N PRO A 201 -4.44 16.73 8.31
CA PRO A 201 -3.77 17.30 9.48
C PRO A 201 -2.80 16.31 10.13
N VAL A 202 -1.72 16.83 10.73
CA VAL A 202 -0.85 16.00 11.58
C VAL A 202 -1.54 15.80 12.93
N PRO A 203 -1.70 14.55 13.43
CA PRO A 203 -2.25 14.30 14.76
C PRO A 203 -1.57 15.13 15.85
N ALA A 204 -2.33 15.64 16.81
CA ALA A 204 -1.86 16.66 17.75
C ALA A 204 -0.68 16.20 18.62
N ASP A 205 -0.69 14.94 19.03
CA ASP A 205 0.39 14.29 19.79
C ASP A 205 1.67 14.13 18.98
N LEU A 206 1.56 13.69 17.71
CA LEU A 206 2.67 13.63 16.78
C LEU A 206 3.23 15.03 16.46
N ALA A 207 2.35 16.00 16.21
CA ALA A 207 2.73 17.37 15.93
C ALA A 207 3.48 17.99 17.13
N ALA A 208 2.97 17.79 18.35
CA ALA A 208 3.63 18.23 19.57
C ALA A 208 5.01 17.57 19.74
N ALA A 209 5.12 16.26 19.49
CA ALA A 209 6.39 15.55 19.57
C ALA A 209 7.43 16.08 18.57
N ILE A 210 7.03 16.34 17.31
CA ILE A 210 7.92 16.92 16.28
C ILE A 210 8.38 18.32 16.67
N VAL A 211 7.44 19.19 17.11
CA VAL A 211 7.76 20.57 17.49
C VAL A 211 8.65 20.62 18.73
N GLN A 212 8.40 19.75 19.72
CA GLN A 212 9.23 19.65 20.92
C GLN A 212 10.64 19.19 20.57
N ALA A 213 10.79 18.16 19.72
CA ALA A 213 12.10 17.67 19.30
C ALA A 213 12.93 18.74 18.56
N PHE A 214 12.26 19.57 17.73
CA PHE A 214 12.88 20.74 17.11
C PHE A 214 13.31 21.79 18.14
N ALA A 215 12.44 22.10 19.10
CA ALA A 215 12.73 23.05 20.16
C ALA A 215 13.92 22.60 21.02
N ASP A 216 13.97 21.32 21.37
CA ASP A 216 15.09 20.72 22.12
C ASP A 216 16.40 20.80 21.33
N LEU A 217 16.36 20.55 20.01
CA LEU A 217 17.52 20.72 19.13
C LEU A 217 18.03 22.17 19.14
N SER A 218 17.12 23.14 19.02
CA SER A 218 17.46 24.58 19.09
C SER A 218 18.04 24.96 20.45
N ALA A 219 17.44 24.44 21.53
CA ALA A 219 17.88 24.71 22.90
C ALA A 219 19.30 24.16 23.17
N ARG A 220 19.62 22.94 22.69
CA ARG A 220 20.97 22.37 22.78
C ARG A 220 22.03 23.21 22.07
N ARG A 221 21.65 23.94 21.02
CA ARG A 221 22.53 24.89 20.30
C ARG A 221 22.57 26.28 20.92
N GLY A 222 21.64 26.60 21.82
CA GLY A 222 21.54 27.93 22.44
C GLY A 222 21.09 29.04 21.48
N ARG A 223 20.60 28.68 20.28
CA ARG A 223 20.14 29.62 19.25
C ARG A 223 19.07 28.98 18.36
N PRO A 224 18.24 29.77 17.64
CA PRO A 224 17.40 29.24 16.58
C PRO A 224 18.25 28.52 15.52
N VAL A 225 17.87 27.29 15.17
CA VAL A 225 18.50 26.52 14.10
C VAL A 225 17.57 26.43 12.90
N LEU A 226 18.16 26.23 11.73
CA LEU A 226 17.46 25.76 10.53
C LEU A 226 17.75 24.27 10.38
N VAL A 227 16.80 23.53 9.79
CA VAL A 227 16.96 22.08 9.58
C VAL A 227 16.74 21.67 8.13
N ALA A 228 17.36 20.56 7.75
CA ALA A 228 17.04 19.79 6.57
C ALA A 228 16.08 18.66 6.96
N VAL A 229 14.96 18.55 6.26
CA VAL A 229 13.95 17.51 6.42
C VAL A 229 14.05 16.57 5.22
N ARG A 230 14.43 15.31 5.45
CA ARG A 230 14.82 14.35 4.40
C ARG A 230 14.05 13.05 4.56
N SER A 231 13.61 12.48 3.45
CA SER A 231 13.04 11.14 3.42
C SER A 231 14.07 10.07 3.80
N SER A 232 13.62 9.05 4.50
CA SER A 232 14.39 7.85 4.83
C SER A 232 13.42 6.67 4.93
N ALA A 233 12.91 6.18 3.81
CA ALA A 233 11.93 5.09 3.79
C ALA A 233 12.53 3.73 4.23
N LEU A 234 11.68 2.81 4.67
CA LEU A 234 12.02 1.40 4.79
C LEU A 234 12.15 0.78 3.38
N GLY A 235 12.97 -0.26 3.26
CA GLY A 235 13.21 -0.97 1.99
C GLY A 235 14.11 -0.22 0.99
N GLU A 236 14.68 0.94 1.37
CA GLU A 236 15.79 1.54 0.63
C GLU A 236 17.09 0.75 0.94
N ASP A 237 17.42 -0.27 0.15
CA ASP A 237 18.67 -1.04 0.29
C ASP A 237 19.69 -0.66 -0.80
N GLU A 238 20.94 -1.14 -0.71
CA GLU A 238 22.00 -0.85 -1.70
C GLU A 238 21.64 -1.27 -3.15
N ALA A 239 20.77 -2.28 -3.30
CA ALA A 239 20.23 -2.69 -4.61
C ALA A 239 19.03 -1.83 -5.07
N THR A 240 18.35 -1.16 -4.13
CA THR A 240 17.16 -0.34 -4.35
C THR A 240 17.37 1.09 -3.86
N SER A 241 18.43 1.73 -4.37
CA SER A 241 18.70 3.12 -4.02
C SER A 241 17.68 4.04 -4.67
N PHE A 242 16.74 4.56 -3.88
CA PHE A 242 15.83 5.66 -4.24
C PHE A 242 16.57 7.02 -4.36
N ALA A 243 17.86 6.99 -4.71
CA ALA A 243 18.68 8.18 -4.85
C ALA A 243 18.01 9.17 -5.82
N GLY A 244 17.68 10.36 -5.31
CA GLY A 244 17.12 11.46 -6.09
C GLY A 244 15.61 11.43 -6.33
N GLN A 245 14.87 10.40 -5.86
CA GLN A 245 13.43 10.31 -6.13
C GLN A 245 12.55 10.94 -5.04
N TYR A 246 13.02 10.95 -3.79
CA TYR A 246 12.28 11.55 -2.68
C TYR A 246 12.76 12.96 -2.36
N ARG A 247 11.84 13.79 -1.87
CA ARG A 247 12.09 15.22 -1.67
C ARG A 247 12.87 15.46 -0.37
N SER A 248 13.83 16.38 -0.42
CA SER A 248 14.46 16.98 0.76
C SER A 248 14.05 18.44 0.81
N VAL A 249 13.62 18.93 1.98
CA VAL A 249 13.29 20.33 2.22
C VAL A 249 14.39 20.93 3.09
N LEU A 250 15.06 21.97 2.60
CA LEU A 250 16.19 22.59 3.27
C LEU A 250 15.79 23.91 3.91
N HIS A 251 16.60 24.40 4.84
CA HIS A 251 16.42 25.71 5.50
C HIS A 251 15.06 25.87 6.20
N VAL A 252 14.56 24.81 6.82
CA VAL A 252 13.25 24.78 7.46
C VAL A 252 13.34 25.37 8.88
N GLY A 253 12.53 26.39 9.16
CA GLY A 253 12.39 26.93 10.51
C GLY A 253 11.34 26.18 11.35
N GLN A 254 11.29 26.47 12.66
CA GLN A 254 10.36 25.80 13.58
C GLN A 254 8.88 25.93 13.17
N GLY A 255 8.47 27.08 12.63
CA GLY A 255 7.09 27.31 12.17
C GLY A 255 6.71 26.53 10.91
N GLU A 256 7.69 25.97 10.20
CA GLU A 256 7.50 25.32 8.90
C GLU A 256 7.67 23.79 8.99
N ILE A 257 8.12 23.26 10.14
CA ILE A 257 8.51 21.86 10.28
C ILE A 257 7.39 20.87 9.95
N LEU A 258 6.16 21.16 10.35
CA LEU A 258 5.02 20.28 10.08
C LEU A 258 4.62 20.28 8.60
N ARG A 259 4.77 21.43 7.93
CA ARG A 259 4.57 21.54 6.48
C ARG A 259 5.64 20.73 5.75
N ALA A 260 6.91 20.93 6.12
CA ALA A 260 8.03 20.20 5.52
C ALA A 260 7.93 18.68 5.74
N TYR A 261 7.51 18.26 6.93
CA TYR A 261 7.22 16.85 7.23
C TYR A 261 6.19 16.26 6.26
N LYS A 262 5.04 16.91 6.09
CA LYS A 262 4.00 16.46 5.15
C LYS A 262 4.46 16.46 3.70
N GLU A 263 5.27 17.43 3.30
CA GLU A 263 5.85 17.49 1.96
C GLU A 263 6.77 16.31 1.68
N VAL A 264 7.59 15.91 2.66
CA VAL A 264 8.41 14.69 2.56
C VAL A 264 7.54 13.44 2.52
N LEU A 265 6.49 13.34 3.34
CA LEU A 265 5.55 12.21 3.26
C LEU A 265 4.86 12.14 1.90
N ALA A 266 4.41 13.26 1.36
CA ALA A 266 3.76 13.33 0.05
C ALA A 266 4.71 12.88 -1.07
N SER A 267 6.02 13.16 -0.95
CA SER A 267 7.01 12.72 -1.93
C SER A 267 7.08 11.20 -2.11
N LYS A 268 6.62 10.42 -1.12
CA LYS A 268 6.43 8.95 -1.24
C LYS A 268 5.56 8.56 -2.44
N TYR A 269 4.63 9.44 -2.81
CA TYR A 269 3.62 9.23 -3.84
C TYR A 269 3.88 10.08 -5.10
N ALA A 270 5.09 10.63 -5.27
CA ALA A 270 5.51 11.28 -6.51
C ALA A 270 5.52 10.27 -7.68
N PRO A 271 5.33 10.70 -8.94
CA PRO A 271 5.24 9.79 -10.09
C PRO A 271 6.44 8.85 -10.19
N GLU A 272 7.65 9.37 -10.01
CA GLU A 272 8.90 8.62 -10.09
C GLU A 272 8.98 7.55 -8.99
N ALA A 273 8.59 7.91 -7.77
CA ALA A 273 8.59 6.99 -6.63
C ALA A 273 7.56 5.87 -6.80
N LEU A 274 6.35 6.19 -7.30
CA LEU A 274 5.31 5.20 -7.58
C LEU A 274 5.73 4.23 -8.69
N TYR A 275 6.28 4.76 -9.78
CA TYR A 275 6.79 3.97 -10.89
C TYR A 275 7.91 3.03 -10.42
N TYR A 276 8.90 3.58 -9.72
CA TYR A 276 10.03 2.82 -9.22
C TYR A 276 9.60 1.67 -8.31
N ARG A 277 8.76 1.95 -7.31
CA ARG A 277 8.26 0.93 -6.38
C ARG A 277 7.53 -0.19 -7.10
N SER A 278 6.65 0.18 -8.02
CA SER A 278 5.85 -0.80 -8.78
C SER A 278 6.72 -1.68 -9.68
N CYS A 279 7.72 -1.11 -10.36
CA CYS A 279 8.65 -1.89 -11.18
C CYS A 279 9.53 -2.84 -10.36
N HIS A 280 9.83 -2.50 -9.10
CA HIS A 280 10.61 -3.34 -8.19
C HIS A 280 9.75 -4.25 -7.31
N GLY A 281 8.42 -4.28 -7.51
CA GLY A 281 7.49 -5.10 -6.73
C GLY A 281 7.39 -4.69 -5.25
N LEU A 282 7.73 -3.45 -4.91
CA LEU A 282 7.71 -2.94 -3.54
C LEU A 282 6.33 -2.39 -3.20
N SER A 283 5.67 -2.98 -2.21
CA SER A 283 4.35 -2.52 -1.78
C SER A 283 4.40 -1.16 -1.05
N ASP A 284 3.26 -0.49 -0.96
CA ASP A 284 3.13 0.74 -0.18
C ASP A 284 3.39 0.54 1.30
N VAL A 285 3.04 -0.64 1.80
CA VAL A 285 3.13 -0.95 3.22
C VAL A 285 4.56 -1.24 3.64
N GLU A 286 5.32 -1.97 2.82
CA GLU A 286 6.72 -2.31 3.09
C GLU A 286 7.65 -1.08 3.00
N THR A 287 7.23 -0.05 2.26
CA THR A 287 8.01 1.18 2.02
C THR A 287 7.62 2.33 2.96
N ALA A 288 7.25 2.03 4.21
CA ALA A 288 6.85 3.04 5.18
C ALA A 288 7.90 4.17 5.31
N MET A 289 7.45 5.42 5.36
CA MET A 289 8.33 6.59 5.32
C MET A 289 8.72 7.02 6.74
N SER A 290 10.01 6.97 7.05
CA SER A 290 10.60 7.73 8.16
C SER A 290 11.17 9.03 7.64
N VAL A 291 11.19 10.07 8.47
CA VAL A 291 11.67 11.41 8.10
C VAL A 291 12.82 11.83 9.00
N LEU A 292 13.97 12.09 8.40
CA LEU A 292 15.17 12.55 9.07
C LEU A 292 15.19 14.09 9.12
N VAL A 293 15.31 14.64 10.32
CA VAL A 293 15.46 16.07 10.57
C VAL A 293 16.87 16.32 11.10
N LEU A 294 17.68 17.04 10.33
CA LEU A 294 19.07 17.35 10.66
C LEU A 294 19.28 18.84 10.74
N GLU A 295 20.10 19.29 11.68
CA GLU A 295 20.59 20.66 11.70
C GLU A 295 21.29 21.02 10.39
N MET A 296 20.98 22.21 9.87
CA MET A 296 21.68 22.80 8.74
C MET A 296 23.04 23.34 9.18
N ILE A 297 24.08 23.03 8.40
CA ILE A 297 25.41 23.56 8.59
C ILE A 297 25.63 24.73 7.62
N GLU A 298 26.16 25.84 8.13
CA GLU A 298 26.64 26.96 7.32
C GLU A 298 27.97 26.55 6.69
N ALA A 299 27.92 25.96 5.50
CA ALA A 299 29.08 25.46 4.80
C ALA A 299 29.72 26.53 3.92
N GLU A 300 31.05 26.69 3.99
CA GLU A 300 31.81 27.49 3.02
C GLU A 300 31.91 26.80 1.65
N ALA A 301 31.99 25.45 1.66
CA ALA A 301 31.98 24.60 0.47
C ALA A 301 31.36 23.23 0.77
N SER A 302 30.78 22.58 -0.24
CA SER A 302 30.19 21.23 -0.15
C SER A 302 30.44 20.43 -1.42
N GLY A 303 30.63 19.11 -1.31
CA GLY A 303 30.86 18.21 -2.45
C GLY A 303 30.55 16.75 -2.12
N VAL A 304 30.71 15.89 -3.14
CA VAL A 304 30.63 14.42 -3.07
C VAL A 304 31.92 13.84 -3.60
#